data_AF-A0A9D9MCP6-F1
#
_entry.id   AF-A0A9D9MCP6-F1
#
_cell.length_a   1.000
_cell.length_b   1.000
_cell.length_c   1.000
_cell.angle_alpha   90.00
_cell.angle_beta   90.00
_cell.angle_gamma   90.00
#
_symmetry.space_group_name_H-M   'P 1'
#
loop_
_entity.id
_entity.type
_entity.pdbx_description
1 polymer ?
#
loop_
_entity_poly.entity_id
_entity_poly.type
_entity_poly.pdbx_seq_one_letter_code
_entity_poly.pdbx_strand_id
1 'polypeptide(L)'
;MEIDFELGKKILAAVNASRNLEVKTLDVDILPHPDGKDIFVLRSNMKFPISRAQAEKVLEKFSIPHSVMEGVKCTDGTFCFTFDTLHRLGLYLIPYLSYGILNGGMATSYCDVKNNSKFNPELFARAESDFTKLAQLCKGQPKGITPAYINPDGTPGYDFIELKMRSVLRHIQQSQALTGKPASDYQHAIFQMTSFNTDAKLAARYKEYKNSPILKDLIAQTGVDITEPESAVQPLIPAFTPTAAGYPLSFFKDRNGEYYALPGGHGQNFIVLRDIYKKLLAAGKKFVYLGNVDNIGFTITPVELAVLALTGRQATFDFSFKTPVDVKGGILIRERNGHLTCGDIGRAVSDEFVKKNEDAGIPILFNCATGLFNLEYLVENL
;
A
#
# COMPACT_ATOMS: atom_id res chain seq x y z
N MET A 1 -1.59 14.30 21.97
CA MET A 1 -2.37 13.21 21.36
C MET A 1 -3.66 13.82 20.89
N GLU A 2 -3.89 13.84 19.58
CA GLU A 2 -5.10 14.44 19.00
C GLU A 2 -6.14 13.34 18.77
N ILE A 3 -7.31 13.51 19.40
CA ILE A 3 -8.47 12.63 19.23
C ILE A 3 -9.45 13.36 18.30
N ASP A 4 -9.78 12.76 17.16
CA ASP A 4 -10.76 13.27 16.22
C ASP A 4 -12.18 12.93 16.70
N PHE A 5 -12.68 13.77 17.60
CA PHE A 5 -14.04 13.66 18.11
C PHE A 5 -15.11 13.93 17.05
N GLU A 6 -14.81 14.70 16.00
CA GLU A 6 -15.78 15.00 14.96
C GLU A 6 -16.03 13.78 14.07
N LEU A 7 -14.96 13.09 13.65
CA LEU A 7 -15.09 11.79 13.00
C LEU A 7 -15.73 10.76 13.93
N GLY A 8 -15.30 10.72 15.20
CA GLY A 8 -15.88 9.85 16.21
C GLY A 8 -17.40 10.02 16.36
N LYS A 9 -17.90 11.26 16.43
CA LYS A 9 -19.34 11.58 16.51
C LYS A 9 -20.09 11.12 15.27
N LYS A 10 -19.53 11.33 14.07
CA LYS A 10 -20.15 10.90 12.80
C LYS A 10 -20.31 9.38 12.75
N ILE A 11 -19.24 8.64 13.08
CA ILE A 11 -19.28 7.17 13.12
C ILE A 11 -20.27 6.69 14.19
N LEU A 12 -20.22 7.27 15.40
CA LEU A 12 -21.11 6.92 16.50
C LEU A 12 -22.59 7.15 16.15
N ALA A 13 -22.90 8.27 15.50
CA ALA A 13 -24.25 8.57 15.04
C ALA A 13 -24.75 7.55 14.01
N ALA A 14 -23.92 7.18 13.04
CA ALA A 14 -24.25 6.18 12.03
C ALA A 14 -24.53 4.80 12.67
N VAL A 15 -23.66 4.37 13.60
CA VAL A 15 -23.82 3.10 14.32
C VAL A 15 -25.08 3.08 15.19
N ASN A 16 -25.35 4.16 15.92
CA ASN A 16 -26.55 4.26 16.75
C ASN A 16 -27.83 4.30 15.93
N ALA A 17 -27.80 4.92 14.74
CA ALA A 17 -28.92 4.95 13.83
C ALA A 17 -29.21 3.58 13.21
N SER A 18 -28.17 2.85 12.78
CA SER A 18 -28.33 1.51 12.20
C SER A 18 -28.63 0.43 13.24
N ARG A 19 -28.31 0.68 14.52
CA ARG A 19 -28.27 -0.32 15.60
C ARG A 19 -27.49 -1.58 15.22
N ASN A 20 -26.55 -1.43 14.29
CA ASN A 20 -25.81 -2.54 13.71
C ASN A 20 -24.33 -2.18 13.63
N LEU A 21 -23.52 -3.01 14.30
CA LEU A 21 -22.06 -3.00 14.25
C LEU A 21 -21.49 -4.16 13.43
N GLU A 22 -22.34 -5.09 12.99
CA GLU A 22 -21.91 -6.23 12.21
C GLU A 22 -21.43 -5.74 10.85
N VAL A 23 -20.18 -6.10 10.54
CA VAL A 23 -19.69 -6.05 9.17
C VAL A 23 -20.59 -6.98 8.39
N LYS A 24 -21.41 -6.41 7.50
CA LYS A 24 -22.32 -7.19 6.66
C LYS A 24 -21.49 -8.27 5.96
N THR A 25 -21.79 -9.54 6.24
CA THR A 25 -21.16 -10.64 5.52
C THR A 25 -21.40 -10.40 4.03
N LEU A 26 -20.34 -10.47 3.25
CA LEU A 26 -20.45 -10.17 1.82
C LEU A 26 -21.29 -11.26 1.16
N ASP A 27 -22.17 -10.87 0.23
CA ASP A 27 -22.95 -11.83 -0.55
C ASP A 27 -22.06 -12.38 -1.67
N VAL A 28 -21.15 -13.27 -1.27
CA VAL A 28 -20.14 -13.85 -2.15
C VAL A 28 -20.80 -14.71 -3.21
N ASP A 29 -20.56 -14.38 -4.47
CA ASP A 29 -20.96 -15.21 -5.62
C ASP A 29 -19.86 -16.23 -5.91
N ILE A 30 -18.69 -15.74 -6.31
CA ILE A 30 -17.54 -16.55 -6.72
C ILE A 30 -16.21 -15.94 -6.29
N LEU A 31 -15.19 -16.81 -6.20
CA LEU A 31 -13.80 -16.41 -6.17
C LEU A 31 -13.33 -16.13 -7.62
N PRO A 32 -12.96 -14.88 -7.95
CA PRO A 32 -12.60 -14.55 -9.31
C PRO A 32 -11.19 -15.04 -9.66
N HIS A 33 -10.97 -15.29 -10.94
CA HIS A 33 -9.68 -15.68 -11.51
C HIS A 33 -9.20 -14.64 -12.53
N PRO A 34 -7.90 -14.61 -12.86
CA PRO A 34 -7.40 -13.75 -13.92
C PRO A 34 -8.16 -13.95 -15.23
N ASP A 35 -8.73 -12.85 -15.72
CA ASP A 35 -9.60 -12.82 -16.91
C ASP A 35 -9.00 -12.00 -18.06
N GLY A 36 -7.87 -11.31 -17.81
CA GLY A 36 -7.23 -10.44 -18.79
C GLY A 36 -8.02 -9.17 -19.12
N LYS A 37 -9.02 -8.82 -18.30
CA LYS A 37 -9.86 -7.63 -18.47
C LYS A 37 -9.90 -6.77 -17.21
N ASP A 38 -10.29 -7.37 -16.08
CA ASP A 38 -10.34 -6.70 -14.78
C ASP A 38 -9.23 -7.26 -13.86
N ILE A 39 -8.75 -8.48 -14.12
CA ILE A 39 -7.70 -9.15 -13.35
C ILE A 39 -6.62 -9.65 -14.31
N PHE A 40 -5.40 -9.11 -14.15
CA PHE A 40 -4.26 -9.39 -15.03
C PHE A 40 -3.18 -10.18 -14.29
N VAL A 41 -2.50 -11.07 -15.01
CA VAL A 41 -1.27 -11.71 -14.53
C VAL A 41 -0.08 -11.02 -15.19
N LEU A 42 0.72 -10.31 -14.41
CA LEU A 42 1.91 -9.63 -14.92
C LEU A 42 3.06 -10.63 -15.04
N ARG A 43 3.35 -11.06 -16.27
CA ARG A 43 4.46 -11.97 -16.62
C ARG A 43 5.14 -11.47 -17.89
N SER A 44 6.37 -11.91 -18.15
CA SER A 44 7.15 -11.50 -19.32
C SER A 44 6.45 -11.77 -20.66
N ASN A 45 5.60 -12.79 -20.74
CA ASN A 45 4.83 -13.15 -21.93
C ASN A 45 3.44 -12.47 -22.02
N MET A 46 3.13 -11.49 -21.17
CA MET A 46 1.84 -10.81 -21.21
C MET A 46 1.63 -10.10 -22.55
N LYS A 47 0.37 -10.09 -22.99
CA LYS A 47 -0.13 -9.28 -24.08
C LYS A 47 -1.24 -8.40 -23.55
N PHE A 48 -1.14 -7.11 -23.80
CA PHE A 48 -2.08 -6.12 -23.29
C PHE A 48 -2.70 -5.34 -24.45
N PRO A 49 -3.88 -5.77 -24.94
CA PRO A 49 -4.57 -5.09 -26.02
C PRO A 49 -5.24 -3.81 -25.53
N ILE A 50 -5.05 -2.72 -26.27
CA ILE A 50 -5.77 -1.47 -26.03
C ILE A 50 -6.02 -0.73 -27.34
N SER A 51 -7.11 0.04 -27.41
CA SER A 51 -7.41 0.81 -28.61
C SER A 51 -6.32 1.83 -28.89
N ARG A 52 -6.02 2.03 -30.17
CA ARG A 52 -5.05 2.99 -30.65
C ARG A 52 -5.34 4.40 -30.13
N ALA A 53 -6.59 4.83 -30.22
CA ALA A 53 -7.04 6.14 -29.74
C ALA A 53 -6.76 6.35 -28.24
N GLN A 54 -7.00 5.32 -27.41
CA GLN A 54 -6.75 5.42 -25.97
C GLN A 54 -5.25 5.48 -25.66
N ALA A 55 -4.42 4.69 -26.35
CA ALA A 55 -2.97 4.76 -26.18
C ALA A 55 -2.41 6.12 -26.62
N GLU A 56 -2.80 6.62 -27.78
CA GLU A 56 -2.36 7.92 -28.31
C GLU A 56 -2.75 9.07 -27.37
N LYS A 57 -3.96 9.04 -26.79
CA LYS A 57 -4.39 9.99 -25.76
C LYS A 57 -3.47 10.01 -24.54
N VAL A 58 -2.99 8.86 -24.10
CA VAL A 58 -2.05 8.75 -22.96
C VAL A 58 -0.69 9.31 -23.34
N LEU A 59 -0.17 8.96 -24.52
CA LEU A 59 1.11 9.49 -24.99
C LEU A 59 1.06 11.02 -25.09
N GLU A 60 -0.01 11.58 -25.64
CA GLU A 60 -0.22 13.02 -25.73
C GLU A 60 -0.31 13.66 -24.33
N LYS A 61 -1.17 13.14 -23.44
CA LYS A 61 -1.38 13.66 -22.08
C LYS A 61 -0.08 13.82 -21.31
N PHE A 62 0.85 12.87 -21.46
CA PHE A 62 2.10 12.84 -20.71
C PHE A 62 3.32 13.30 -21.53
N SER A 63 3.11 13.79 -22.76
CA SER A 63 4.16 14.20 -23.70
C SER A 63 5.22 13.09 -23.92
N ILE A 64 4.75 11.85 -24.07
CA ILE A 64 5.59 10.67 -24.27
C ILE A 64 5.83 10.49 -25.77
N PRO A 65 7.09 10.34 -26.22
CA PRO A 65 7.40 10.20 -27.64
C PRO A 65 6.85 8.88 -28.21
N HIS A 66 6.42 8.92 -29.47
CA HIS A 66 5.92 7.74 -30.18
C HIS A 66 6.96 6.62 -30.31
N SER A 67 8.26 6.89 -30.14
CA SER A 67 9.31 5.86 -30.12
C SER A 67 9.14 4.82 -29.00
N VAL A 68 8.38 5.14 -27.95
CA VAL A 68 7.97 4.14 -26.92
C VAL A 68 7.13 3.02 -27.52
N MET A 69 6.43 3.28 -28.62
CA MET A 69 5.58 2.32 -29.34
C MET A 69 6.35 1.45 -30.32
N GLU A 70 7.67 1.62 -30.47
CA GLU A 70 8.48 0.77 -31.33
C GLU A 70 8.34 -0.72 -30.95
N GLY A 71 7.96 -1.55 -31.92
CA GLY A 71 7.71 -2.98 -31.71
C GLY A 71 6.30 -3.34 -31.23
N VAL A 72 5.44 -2.36 -30.91
CA VAL A 72 4.03 -2.60 -30.59
C VAL A 72 3.27 -2.90 -31.89
N LYS A 73 2.64 -4.08 -31.96
CA LYS A 73 1.82 -4.46 -33.12
C LYS A 73 0.47 -3.77 -33.07
N CYS A 74 0.01 -3.26 -34.21
CA CYS A 74 -1.33 -2.72 -34.39
C CYS A 74 -2.12 -3.58 -35.38
N THR A 75 -3.26 -4.11 -34.95
CA THR A 75 -4.21 -4.86 -35.79
C THR A 75 -5.60 -4.27 -35.57
N ASP A 76 -6.28 -3.90 -36.65
CA ASP A 76 -7.66 -3.38 -36.62
C ASP A 76 -7.89 -2.26 -35.57
N GLY A 77 -6.96 -1.30 -35.51
CA GLY A 77 -7.04 -0.17 -34.58
C GLY A 77 -6.76 -0.52 -33.12
N THR A 78 -6.25 -1.71 -32.82
CA THR A 78 -5.85 -2.15 -31.48
C THR A 78 -4.34 -2.34 -31.41
N PHE A 79 -3.70 -1.66 -30.47
CA PHE A 79 -2.30 -1.91 -30.11
C PHE A 79 -2.21 -3.08 -29.14
N CYS A 80 -1.20 -3.92 -29.30
CA CYS A 80 -0.90 -5.03 -28.39
C CYS A 80 0.46 -4.81 -27.73
N PHE A 81 0.43 -4.30 -26.49
CA PHE A 81 1.63 -4.06 -25.71
C PHE A 81 2.17 -5.35 -25.11
N THR A 82 3.49 -5.50 -25.10
CA THR A 82 4.23 -6.52 -24.36
C THR A 82 4.66 -5.99 -23.00
N PHE A 83 5.11 -6.89 -22.12
CA PHE A 83 5.70 -6.53 -20.83
C PHE A 83 6.80 -5.46 -20.98
N ASP A 84 7.74 -5.62 -21.92
CA ASP A 84 8.86 -4.69 -22.11
C ASP A 84 8.40 -3.30 -22.58
N THR A 85 7.39 -3.25 -23.47
CA THR A 85 6.84 -1.97 -23.94
C THR A 85 6.04 -1.26 -22.84
N LEU A 86 5.31 -2.01 -22.01
CA LEU A 86 4.64 -1.45 -20.81
C LEU A 86 5.66 -0.98 -19.79
N HIS A 87 6.73 -1.73 -19.56
CA HIS A 87 7.79 -1.34 -18.63
C HIS A 87 8.44 -0.03 -19.09
N ARG A 88 8.78 0.09 -20.38
CA ARG A 88 9.32 1.32 -20.96
C ARG A 88 8.35 2.50 -20.82
N LEU A 89 7.08 2.32 -21.17
CA LEU A 89 6.03 3.33 -20.98
C LEU A 89 5.92 3.75 -19.51
N GLY A 90 5.96 2.79 -18.59
CA GLY A 90 5.96 3.01 -17.15
C GLY A 90 7.12 3.88 -16.66
N LEU A 91 8.32 3.66 -17.20
CA LEU A 91 9.48 4.50 -16.90
C LEU A 91 9.27 5.96 -17.32
N TYR A 92 8.57 6.24 -18.43
CA TYR A 92 8.18 7.60 -18.80
C TYR A 92 7.16 8.23 -17.84
N LEU A 93 6.42 7.42 -17.08
CA LEU A 93 5.38 7.86 -16.17
C LEU A 93 5.88 8.09 -14.73
N ILE A 94 7.07 7.61 -14.36
CA ILE A 94 7.69 7.80 -13.03
C ILE A 94 7.71 9.26 -12.54
N PRO A 95 8.00 10.29 -13.37
CA PRO A 95 7.96 11.69 -12.91
C PRO A 95 6.59 12.13 -12.39
N TYR A 96 5.52 11.48 -12.85
CA TYR A 96 4.14 11.78 -12.46
C TYR A 96 3.65 10.91 -11.29
N LEU A 97 4.49 10.00 -10.79
CA LEU A 97 4.18 9.14 -9.66
C LEU A 97 4.70 9.73 -8.35
N SER A 98 3.93 9.56 -7.28
CA SER A 98 4.40 9.70 -5.90
C SER A 98 4.21 8.38 -5.13
N TYR A 99 5.20 7.96 -4.36
CA TYR A 99 5.25 6.69 -3.66
C TYR A 99 4.93 6.89 -2.16
N GLY A 100 3.83 6.30 -1.72
CA GLY A 100 3.23 6.46 -0.40
C GLY A 100 3.54 5.31 0.54
N ILE A 101 3.96 5.63 1.76
CA ILE A 101 4.29 4.66 2.80
C ILE A 101 3.31 4.79 3.97
N LEU A 102 2.62 3.69 4.31
CA LEU A 102 1.83 3.61 5.53
C LEU A 102 2.73 3.17 6.70
N ASN A 103 2.98 4.09 7.63
CA ASN A 103 4.01 3.99 8.66
C ASN A 103 3.49 4.33 10.07
N GLY A 104 2.19 4.13 10.31
CA GLY A 104 1.56 4.37 11.61
C GLY A 104 1.80 3.27 12.64
N GLY A 105 2.28 2.10 12.23
CA GLY A 105 2.41 0.91 13.07
C GLY A 105 3.72 0.82 13.85
N MET A 106 3.60 0.45 15.12
CA MET A 106 4.75 0.03 15.96
C MET A 106 5.09 -1.44 15.72
N ALA A 107 6.35 -1.81 15.91
CA ALA A 107 6.83 -3.19 15.78
C ALA A 107 6.47 -4.09 16.99
N THR A 108 5.38 -3.79 17.69
CA THR A 108 4.98 -4.53 18.91
C THR A 108 4.75 -6.01 18.64
N SER A 109 4.14 -6.35 17.49
CA SER A 109 3.89 -7.73 17.09
C SER A 109 5.17 -8.51 16.76
N TYR A 110 6.23 -7.85 16.31
CA TYR A 110 7.52 -8.50 16.02
C TYR A 110 8.18 -9.02 17.30
N CYS A 111 7.88 -8.39 18.43
CA CYS A 111 8.47 -8.72 19.74
C CYS A 111 7.52 -9.50 20.66
N ASP A 112 6.33 -9.86 20.18
CA ASP A 112 5.31 -10.51 21.01
C ASP A 112 5.54 -12.01 21.10
N VAL A 113 6.21 -12.45 22.17
CA VAL A 113 6.51 -13.86 22.44
C VAL A 113 5.24 -14.72 22.41
N LYS A 114 4.14 -14.24 23.01
CA LYS A 114 2.90 -15.01 23.12
C LYS A 114 2.27 -15.27 21.76
N ASN A 115 2.20 -14.24 20.92
CA ASN A 115 1.64 -14.38 19.58
C ASN A 115 2.54 -15.22 18.65
N ASN A 116 3.86 -15.04 18.70
CA ASN A 116 4.78 -15.75 17.82
C ASN A 116 4.95 -17.24 18.22
N SER A 117 5.04 -17.55 19.51
CA SER A 117 5.11 -18.94 20.01
C SER A 117 3.84 -19.75 19.76
N LYS A 118 2.66 -19.10 19.74
CA LYS A 118 1.38 -19.77 19.51
C LYS A 118 1.22 -20.29 18.07
N PHE A 119 1.88 -19.67 17.09
CA PHE A 119 1.76 -20.07 15.69
C PHE A 119 2.33 -21.47 15.45
N ASN A 120 3.56 -21.71 15.90
CA ASN A 120 4.20 -23.02 15.86
C ASN A 120 5.24 -23.11 17.00
N PRO A 121 4.91 -23.78 18.12
CA PRO A 121 5.79 -23.84 19.28
C PRO A 121 7.16 -24.48 19.00
N GLU A 122 7.21 -25.50 18.16
CA GLU A 122 8.47 -26.18 17.81
C GLU A 122 9.38 -25.32 16.95
N LEU A 123 8.81 -24.62 15.97
CA LEU A 123 9.55 -23.65 15.15
C LEU A 123 10.06 -22.50 16.01
N PHE A 124 9.21 -21.98 16.91
CA PHE A 124 9.59 -20.90 17.81
C PHE A 124 10.75 -21.32 18.72
N ALA A 125 10.70 -22.51 19.32
CA ALA A 125 11.78 -23.02 20.17
C ALA A 125 13.12 -23.11 19.42
N ARG A 126 13.10 -23.46 18.13
CA ARG A 126 14.30 -23.49 17.28
C ARG A 126 14.82 -22.08 16.92
N ALA A 127 13.93 -21.10 16.83
CA ALA A 127 14.24 -19.73 16.44
C ALA A 127 14.34 -18.73 17.62
N GLU A 128 14.21 -19.20 18.87
CA GLU A 128 14.03 -18.35 20.05
C GLU A 128 15.19 -17.37 20.28
N SER A 129 16.43 -17.82 20.05
CA SER A 129 17.61 -16.97 20.18
C SER A 129 17.60 -15.81 19.18
N ASP A 130 17.28 -16.09 17.92
CA ASP A 130 17.22 -15.08 16.87
C ASP A 130 16.03 -14.14 17.05
N PHE A 131 14.87 -14.69 17.44
CA PHE A 131 13.71 -13.93 17.84
C PHE A 131 14.05 -12.95 18.98
N THR A 132 14.76 -13.40 20.01
CA THR A 132 15.11 -12.56 21.17
C THR A 132 16.02 -11.41 20.77
N LYS A 133 17.03 -11.66 19.93
CA LYS A 133 17.92 -10.61 19.40
C LYS A 133 17.14 -9.59 18.56
N LEU A 134 16.28 -10.06 17.65
CA LEU A 134 15.43 -9.21 16.82
C LEU A 134 14.45 -8.38 17.66
N ALA A 135 13.85 -8.99 18.68
CA ALA A 135 12.92 -8.32 19.57
C ALA A 135 13.59 -7.15 20.31
N GLN A 136 14.84 -7.28 20.71
CA GLN A 136 15.59 -6.19 21.34
C GLN A 136 15.78 -4.98 20.41
N LEU A 137 16.01 -5.23 19.13
CA LEU A 137 16.18 -4.17 18.12
C LEU A 137 14.85 -3.50 17.75
N CYS A 138 13.74 -4.25 17.78
CA CYS A 138 12.44 -3.76 17.32
C CYS A 138 11.58 -3.14 18.43
N LYS A 139 11.83 -3.49 19.70
CA LYS A 139 10.94 -3.14 20.81
C LYS A 139 10.77 -1.63 20.94
N GLY A 140 9.51 -1.20 20.89
CA GLY A 140 9.14 0.21 21.02
C GLY A 140 9.53 1.07 19.82
N GLN A 141 9.93 0.49 18.69
CA GLN A 141 10.23 1.22 17.46
C GLN A 141 9.06 1.19 16.47
N PRO A 142 8.89 2.25 15.64
CA PRO A 142 8.10 2.18 14.42
C PRO A 142 8.61 1.06 13.52
N LYS A 143 7.71 0.31 12.87
CA LYS A 143 8.10 -0.79 11.96
C LYS A 143 9.08 -0.33 10.88
N GLY A 144 8.82 0.84 10.29
CA GLY A 144 9.61 1.34 9.17
C GLY A 144 11.11 1.52 9.43
N ILE A 145 11.50 1.73 10.70
CA ILE A 145 12.90 1.95 11.10
C ILE A 145 13.50 0.74 11.84
N THR A 146 12.78 -0.38 11.87
CA THR A 146 13.36 -1.65 12.31
C THR A 146 14.15 -2.30 11.16
N PRO A 147 15.15 -3.14 11.45
CA PRO A 147 15.90 -3.84 10.41
C PRO A 147 14.98 -4.66 9.51
N ALA A 148 15.05 -4.45 8.20
CA ALA A 148 14.24 -5.20 7.24
C ALA A 148 14.78 -6.63 7.00
N TYR A 149 16.07 -6.82 7.29
CA TYR A 149 16.75 -8.11 7.24
C TYR A 149 17.92 -8.12 8.22
N ILE A 150 18.49 -9.31 8.45
CA ILE A 150 19.68 -9.52 9.27
C ILE A 150 20.81 -9.97 8.36
N ASN A 151 22.00 -9.39 8.55
CA ASN A 151 23.18 -9.77 7.81
C ASN A 151 23.64 -11.19 8.20
N PRO A 152 24.43 -11.87 7.36
CA PRO A 152 24.95 -13.21 7.69
C PRO A 152 25.75 -13.28 8.99
N ASP A 153 26.34 -12.15 9.44
CA ASP A 153 27.09 -12.04 10.70
C ASP A 153 26.20 -11.74 11.92
N GLY A 154 24.87 -11.65 11.74
CA GLY A 154 23.89 -11.37 12.79
C GLY A 154 23.68 -9.88 13.09
N THR A 155 24.39 -8.97 12.41
CA THR A 155 24.17 -7.53 12.57
C THR A 155 22.88 -7.08 11.86
N PRO A 156 22.22 -6.00 12.31
CA PRO A 156 21.04 -5.47 11.61
C PRO A 156 21.41 -4.97 10.21
N GLY A 157 20.63 -5.38 9.21
CA GLY A 157 20.66 -4.80 7.88
C GLY A 157 19.99 -3.43 7.83
N TYR A 158 19.84 -2.90 6.62
CA TYR A 158 19.10 -1.65 6.38
C TYR A 158 17.64 -1.76 6.79
N ASP A 159 17.04 -0.64 7.16
CA ASP A 159 15.63 -0.59 7.56
C ASP A 159 14.68 -0.53 6.36
N PHE A 160 13.39 -0.75 6.61
CA PHE A 160 12.38 -0.84 5.55
C PHE A 160 12.25 0.45 4.74
N ILE A 161 12.35 1.62 5.39
CA ILE A 161 12.26 2.92 4.72
C ILE A 161 13.47 3.12 3.80
N GLU A 162 14.67 2.80 4.29
CA GLU A 162 15.90 2.92 3.53
C GLU A 162 15.88 2.08 2.24
N LEU A 163 15.39 0.84 2.34
CA LEU A 163 15.20 -0.04 1.17
C LEU A 163 14.16 0.52 0.18
N LYS A 164 13.06 1.11 0.67
CA LYS A 164 12.04 1.74 -0.18
C LYS A 164 12.56 2.98 -0.88
N MET A 165 13.26 3.85 -0.16
CA MET A 165 13.93 5.03 -0.71
C MET A 165 14.92 4.65 -1.81
N ARG A 166 15.73 3.61 -1.54
CA ARG A 166 16.66 3.08 -2.54
C ARG A 166 15.91 2.61 -3.78
N SER A 167 14.82 1.88 -3.63
CA SER A 167 13.99 1.43 -4.75
C SER A 167 13.46 2.60 -5.57
N VAL A 168 12.92 3.64 -4.92
CA VAL A 168 12.42 4.85 -5.60
C VAL A 168 13.54 5.55 -6.38
N LEU A 169 14.70 5.78 -5.77
CA LEU A 169 15.83 6.44 -6.46
C LEU A 169 16.35 5.63 -7.65
N ARG A 170 16.32 4.30 -7.58
CA ARG A 170 16.70 3.44 -8.71
C ARG A 170 15.73 3.57 -9.88
N HIS A 171 14.43 3.67 -9.62
CA HIS A 171 13.44 3.92 -10.68
C HIS A 171 13.55 5.33 -11.25
N ILE A 172 13.83 6.33 -10.42
CA ILE A 172 14.14 7.69 -10.88
C ILE A 172 15.36 7.68 -11.79
N GLN A 173 16.45 7.04 -11.39
CA GLN A 173 17.67 6.94 -12.20
C GLN A 173 17.40 6.29 -13.56
N GLN A 174 16.64 5.19 -13.60
CA GLN A 174 16.24 4.53 -14.85
C GLN A 174 15.37 5.44 -15.73
N SER A 175 14.42 6.15 -15.11
CA SER A 175 13.56 7.11 -15.81
C SER A 175 14.36 8.28 -16.37
N GLN A 176 15.29 8.86 -15.61
CA GLN A 176 16.18 9.93 -16.07
C GLN A 176 17.05 9.49 -17.24
N ALA A 177 17.66 8.29 -17.15
CA ALA A 177 18.47 7.75 -18.23
C ALA A 177 17.67 7.53 -19.52
N LEU A 178 16.39 7.18 -19.42
CA LEU A 178 15.52 6.95 -20.58
C LEU A 178 14.91 8.24 -21.14
N THR A 179 14.51 9.17 -20.28
CA THR A 179 13.69 10.33 -20.65
C THR A 179 14.46 11.64 -20.77
N GLY A 180 15.64 11.73 -20.14
CA GLY A 180 16.41 12.96 -20.02
C GLY A 180 15.75 14.02 -19.11
N LYS A 181 14.66 13.69 -18.40
CA LYS A 181 13.97 14.65 -17.53
C LYS A 181 14.85 15.09 -16.35
N PRO A 182 14.83 16.39 -15.99
CA PRO A 182 15.64 16.92 -14.90
C PRO A 182 15.14 16.43 -13.53
N ALA A 183 16.00 16.52 -12.52
CA ALA A 183 15.68 16.16 -11.14
C ALA A 183 14.42 16.88 -10.58
N SER A 184 14.13 18.10 -11.05
CA SER A 184 12.95 18.87 -10.65
C SER A 184 11.63 18.14 -10.94
N ASP A 185 11.56 17.34 -12.00
CA ASP A 185 10.34 16.60 -12.37
C ASP A 185 10.04 15.45 -11.38
N TYR A 186 11.03 15.05 -10.58
CA TYR A 186 10.95 13.95 -9.62
C TYR A 186 10.84 14.44 -8.17
N GLN A 187 10.68 15.75 -7.93
CA GLN A 187 10.35 16.25 -6.59
C GLN A 187 9.03 15.65 -6.08
N HIS A 188 8.83 15.63 -4.77
CA HIS A 188 7.65 14.99 -4.14
C HIS A 188 7.48 13.50 -4.52
N ALA A 189 8.59 12.78 -4.67
CA ALA A 189 8.56 11.36 -5.01
C ALA A 189 8.06 10.46 -3.88
N ILE A 190 8.12 10.91 -2.62
CA ILE A 190 7.68 10.13 -1.46
C ILE A 190 6.75 10.96 -0.56
N PHE A 191 5.73 10.29 -0.04
CA PHE A 191 4.90 10.77 1.06
C PHE A 191 4.62 9.63 2.05
N GLN A 192 4.14 9.96 3.24
CA GLN A 192 3.81 8.96 4.25
C GLN A 192 2.65 9.36 5.14
N MET A 193 2.01 8.34 5.72
CA MET A 193 1.11 8.48 6.85
C MET A 193 1.78 7.91 8.10
N THR A 194 1.94 8.72 9.13
CA THR A 194 2.50 8.32 10.44
C THR A 194 1.38 8.22 11.48
N SER A 195 1.73 7.90 12.72
CA SER A 195 0.83 8.02 13.87
C SER A 195 1.51 8.80 14.98
N PHE A 196 0.75 9.20 15.99
CA PHE A 196 1.30 9.88 17.17
C PHE A 196 2.46 9.11 17.85
N ASN A 197 2.48 7.78 17.71
CA ASN A 197 3.53 6.92 18.27
C ASN A 197 4.77 6.84 17.39
N THR A 198 4.64 7.08 16.08
CA THR A 198 5.72 6.88 15.12
C THR A 198 6.35 8.18 14.63
N ASP A 199 5.57 9.26 14.52
CA ASP A 199 5.94 10.48 13.81
C ASP A 199 7.29 11.08 14.24
N ALA A 200 7.45 11.37 15.54
CA ALA A 200 8.68 12.01 16.03
C ALA A 200 9.94 11.15 15.80
N LYS A 201 9.82 9.83 15.98
CA LYS A 201 10.94 8.89 15.76
C LYS A 201 11.30 8.76 14.30
N LEU A 202 10.28 8.73 13.43
CA LEU A 202 10.46 8.71 11.98
C LEU A 202 11.12 10.01 11.52
N ALA A 203 10.60 11.17 11.91
CA ALA A 203 11.15 12.47 11.55
C ALA A 203 12.62 12.63 11.97
N ALA A 204 13.00 12.09 13.14
CA ALA A 204 14.40 12.04 13.56
C ALA A 204 15.24 11.15 12.64
N ARG A 205 14.77 9.93 12.33
CA ARG A 205 15.47 8.98 11.48
C ARG A 205 15.62 9.47 10.03
N TYR A 206 14.63 10.16 9.48
CA TYR A 206 14.68 10.71 8.11
C TYR A 206 15.88 11.63 7.87
N LYS A 207 16.29 12.40 8.90
CA LYS A 207 17.46 13.30 8.83
C LYS A 207 18.78 12.55 8.64
N GLU A 208 18.84 11.28 9.03
CA GLU A 208 20.04 10.46 8.92
C GLU A 208 20.18 9.81 7.54
N TYR A 209 19.07 9.56 6.84
CA TYR A 209 19.06 8.84 5.56
C TYR A 209 19.85 9.52 4.45
N LYS A 210 20.04 10.84 4.53
CA LYS A 210 20.89 11.56 3.57
C LYS A 210 22.34 11.08 3.57
N ASN A 211 22.80 10.54 4.70
CA ASN A 211 24.13 9.99 4.89
C ASN A 211 24.17 8.46 4.78
N SER A 212 23.06 7.81 4.44
CA SER A 212 23.03 6.36 4.26
C SER A 212 24.01 5.94 3.15
N PRO A 213 24.81 4.87 3.37
CA PRO A 213 25.68 4.30 2.36
C PRO A 213 24.95 3.85 1.08
N ILE A 214 23.66 3.51 1.16
CA ILE A 214 22.88 3.03 0.01
C ILE A 214 22.02 4.12 -0.64
N LEU A 215 21.92 5.30 -0.03
CA LEU A 215 21.13 6.41 -0.56
C LEU A 215 21.98 7.60 -1.01
N LYS A 216 23.06 7.94 -0.28
CA LYS A 216 23.86 9.15 -0.54
C LYS A 216 24.28 9.29 -1.99
N ASP A 217 24.87 8.24 -2.55
CA ASP A 217 25.35 8.26 -3.94
C ASP A 217 24.20 8.28 -4.94
N LEU A 218 23.07 7.62 -4.64
CA LEU A 218 21.89 7.66 -5.50
C LEU A 218 21.22 9.04 -5.48
N ILE A 219 21.14 9.70 -4.33
CA ILE A 219 20.66 11.08 -4.20
C ILE A 219 21.55 12.01 -5.02
N ALA A 220 22.87 11.88 -4.90
CA ALA A 220 23.82 12.70 -5.66
C ALA A 220 23.73 12.46 -7.17
N GLN A 221 23.60 11.20 -7.60
CA GLN A 221 23.49 10.83 -9.02
C GLN A 221 22.18 11.29 -9.66
N THR A 222 21.07 11.16 -8.93
CA THR A 222 19.74 11.55 -9.44
C THR A 222 19.45 13.05 -9.28
N GLY A 223 20.13 13.72 -8.34
CA GLY A 223 19.83 15.09 -7.94
C GLY A 223 18.53 15.22 -7.14
N VAL A 224 17.95 14.11 -6.68
CA VAL A 224 16.65 14.10 -5.98
C VAL A 224 16.84 13.73 -4.52
N ASP A 225 16.56 14.67 -3.62
CA ASP A 225 16.51 14.42 -2.19
C ASP A 225 15.10 13.95 -1.80
N ILE A 226 14.99 12.68 -1.40
CA ILE A 226 13.72 12.07 -0.97
C ILE A 226 13.64 11.92 0.55
N THR A 227 14.59 12.50 1.30
CA THR A 227 14.68 12.38 2.76
C THR A 227 13.73 13.27 3.53
N GLU A 228 12.97 14.10 2.83
CA GLU A 228 11.95 15.00 3.39
C GLU A 228 10.57 14.67 2.77
N PRO A 229 9.97 13.52 3.11
CA PRO A 229 8.67 13.16 2.55
C PRO A 229 7.56 14.08 3.09
N GLU A 230 6.54 14.31 2.26
CA GLU A 230 5.28 14.88 2.76
C GLU A 230 4.69 13.92 3.80
N SER A 231 4.36 14.41 4.99
CA SER A 231 3.94 13.57 6.11
C SER A 231 2.66 14.09 6.75
N ALA A 232 1.73 13.19 7.06
CA ALA A 232 0.56 13.49 7.87
C ALA A 232 0.41 12.48 9.00
N VAL A 233 0.06 12.98 10.19
CA VAL A 233 -0.13 12.16 11.39
C VAL A 233 -1.57 11.70 11.46
N GLN A 234 -1.78 10.39 11.48
CA GLN A 234 -3.10 9.81 11.72
C GLN A 234 -3.60 10.18 13.12
N PRO A 235 -4.80 10.81 13.25
CA PRO A 235 -5.39 11.08 14.55
C PRO A 235 -6.01 9.80 15.14
N LEU A 236 -6.26 9.82 16.44
CA LEU A 236 -7.01 8.74 17.09
C LEU A 236 -8.51 8.98 17.00
N ILE A 237 -9.29 7.91 17.03
CA ILE A 237 -10.75 7.93 17.08
C ILE A 237 -11.16 7.45 18.48
N PRO A 238 -12.12 8.13 19.15
CA PRO A 238 -12.58 7.69 20.45
C PRO A 238 -13.24 6.31 20.36
N ALA A 239 -12.89 5.41 21.28
CA ALA A 239 -13.51 4.10 21.39
C ALA A 239 -14.96 4.24 21.86
N PHE A 240 -15.81 3.30 21.45
CA PHE A 240 -17.22 3.28 21.83
C PHE A 240 -17.45 2.31 22.98
N THR A 241 -18.52 2.54 23.75
CA THR A 241 -18.98 1.59 24.77
C THR A 241 -19.30 0.23 24.14
N PRO A 242 -19.08 -0.89 24.85
CA PRO A 242 -19.44 -2.21 24.35
C PRO A 242 -20.93 -2.34 24.04
N THR A 243 -21.29 -3.11 23.00
CA THR A 243 -22.69 -3.40 22.65
C THR A 243 -23.46 -4.13 23.74
N ALA A 244 -22.77 -4.89 24.60
CA ALA A 244 -23.37 -5.55 25.75
C ALA A 244 -24.04 -4.57 26.73
N ALA A 245 -23.65 -3.28 26.71
CA ALA A 245 -24.29 -2.22 27.49
C ALA A 245 -25.59 -1.67 26.85
N GLY A 246 -25.95 -2.13 25.65
CA GLY A 246 -27.11 -1.66 24.89
C GLY A 246 -26.86 -0.38 24.08
N TYR A 247 -27.88 0.04 23.33
CA TYR A 247 -27.89 1.29 22.56
C TYR A 247 -28.63 2.40 23.33
N PRO A 248 -28.30 3.69 23.11
CA PRO A 248 -27.25 4.17 22.24
C PRO A 248 -25.85 3.94 22.83
N LEU A 249 -24.90 3.59 21.97
CA LEU A 249 -23.50 3.60 22.32
C LEU A 249 -23.06 5.05 22.58
N SER A 250 -22.07 5.19 23.45
CA SER A 250 -21.40 6.46 23.75
C SER A 250 -19.89 6.31 23.68
N PHE A 251 -19.15 7.39 23.86
CA PHE A 251 -17.69 7.30 23.96
C PHE A 251 -17.27 6.64 25.27
N PHE A 252 -16.40 5.65 25.15
CA PHE A 252 -15.85 4.93 26.29
C PHE A 252 -14.90 5.82 27.08
N LYS A 253 -15.15 5.90 28.40
CA LYS A 253 -14.27 6.52 29.37
C LYS A 253 -13.71 5.46 30.30
N ASP A 254 -12.44 5.59 30.65
CA ASP A 254 -11.82 4.75 31.65
C ASP A 254 -12.26 5.12 33.08
N ARG A 255 -11.66 4.47 34.08
CA ARG A 255 -11.99 4.69 35.50
C ARG A 255 -11.64 6.10 36.00
N ASN A 256 -10.76 6.80 35.30
CA ASN A 256 -10.34 8.17 35.64
C ASN A 256 -11.19 9.22 34.88
N GLY A 257 -12.12 8.77 34.02
CA GLY A 257 -12.94 9.65 33.20
C GLY A 257 -12.26 10.08 31.89
N GLU A 258 -11.11 9.52 31.55
CA GLU A 258 -10.37 9.81 30.32
C GLU A 258 -10.92 9.00 29.15
N TYR A 259 -10.94 9.60 27.96
CA TYR A 259 -11.39 8.91 26.75
C TYR A 259 -10.34 7.91 26.28
N TYR A 260 -10.77 6.67 26.06
CA TYR A 260 -9.93 5.70 25.37
C TYR A 260 -10.02 5.93 23.86
N ALA A 261 -8.89 5.93 23.15
CA ALA A 261 -8.84 6.21 21.72
C ALA A 261 -7.89 5.27 20.98
N LEU A 262 -8.24 4.95 19.73
CA LEU A 262 -7.56 3.97 18.89
C LEU A 262 -7.32 4.54 17.49
N PRO A 263 -6.28 4.12 16.76
CA PRO A 263 -6.12 4.52 15.36
C PRO A 263 -7.28 3.98 14.52
N GLY A 264 -7.76 4.75 13.55
CA GLY A 264 -8.84 4.35 12.63
C GLY A 264 -8.45 3.30 11.59
N GLY A 265 -7.24 2.74 11.68
CA GLY A 265 -6.69 1.76 10.74
C GLY A 265 -6.20 2.39 9.43
N HIS A 266 -5.64 1.56 8.55
CA HIS A 266 -5.03 2.01 7.29
C HIS A 266 -6.04 2.66 6.33
N GLY A 267 -7.33 2.29 6.40
CA GLY A 267 -8.38 2.88 5.57
C GLY A 267 -8.61 4.39 5.79
N GLN A 268 -8.18 4.93 6.95
CA GLN A 268 -8.25 6.37 7.23
C GLN A 268 -7.26 7.20 6.39
N ASN A 269 -6.31 6.55 5.71
CA ASN A 269 -5.29 7.22 4.89
C ASN A 269 -5.88 8.25 3.92
N PHE A 270 -7.02 7.96 3.32
CA PHE A 270 -7.67 8.82 2.34
C PHE A 270 -8.08 10.18 2.93
N ILE A 271 -8.54 10.20 4.17
CA ILE A 271 -8.91 11.43 4.88
C ILE A 271 -7.65 12.13 5.40
N VAL A 272 -6.73 11.37 6.00
CA VAL A 272 -5.51 11.90 6.63
C VAL A 272 -4.56 12.52 5.61
N LEU A 273 -4.42 11.91 4.44
CA LEU A 273 -3.51 12.32 3.38
C LEU A 273 -4.16 13.25 2.36
N ARG A 274 -5.45 13.62 2.53
CA ARG A 274 -6.20 14.42 1.56
C ARG A 274 -5.48 15.69 1.13
N ASP A 275 -4.93 16.44 2.08
CA ASP A 275 -4.26 17.70 1.77
C ASP A 275 -2.88 17.47 1.12
N ILE A 276 -2.21 16.37 1.45
CA ILE A 276 -1.01 15.91 0.74
C ILE A 276 -1.37 15.54 -0.69
N TYR A 277 -2.45 14.79 -0.95
CA TYR A 277 -2.89 14.46 -2.30
C TYR A 277 -3.17 15.70 -3.15
N LYS A 278 -3.82 16.72 -2.59
CA LYS A 278 -4.02 18.01 -3.25
C LYS A 278 -2.69 18.70 -3.57
N LYS A 279 -1.75 18.70 -2.62
CA LYS A 279 -0.40 19.26 -2.82
C LYS A 279 0.37 18.52 -3.91
N LEU A 280 0.36 17.19 -3.90
CA LEU A 280 0.99 16.35 -4.92
C LEU A 280 0.40 16.61 -6.31
N LEU A 281 -0.92 16.71 -6.41
CA LEU A 281 -1.60 17.02 -7.66
C LEU A 281 -1.23 18.41 -8.18
N ALA A 282 -1.19 19.41 -7.30
CA ALA A 282 -0.74 20.76 -7.63
C ALA A 282 0.73 20.80 -8.06
N ALA A 283 1.57 19.91 -7.54
CA ALA A 283 2.95 19.71 -7.97
C ALA A 283 3.10 18.88 -9.28
N GLY A 284 1.99 18.59 -9.96
CA GLY A 284 2.00 17.91 -11.26
C GLY A 284 1.98 16.38 -11.18
N LYS A 285 1.88 15.77 -9.99
CA LYS A 285 1.72 14.33 -9.86
C LYS A 285 0.34 13.90 -10.33
N LYS A 286 0.26 12.71 -10.93
CA LYS A 286 -0.96 12.13 -11.51
C LYS A 286 -1.28 10.75 -10.95
N PHE A 287 -0.32 10.12 -10.28
CA PHE A 287 -0.48 8.82 -9.67
C PHE A 287 0.07 8.81 -8.25
N VAL A 288 -0.58 8.06 -7.37
CA VAL A 288 -0.06 7.73 -6.05
C VAL A 288 -0.06 6.23 -5.85
N TYR A 289 1.06 5.66 -5.42
CA TYR A 289 1.16 4.23 -5.11
C TYR A 289 1.32 4.06 -3.61
N LEU A 290 0.34 3.47 -2.94
CA LEU A 290 0.27 3.37 -1.49
C LEU A 290 0.40 1.92 -1.04
N GLY A 291 1.16 1.70 0.04
CA GLY A 291 1.26 0.38 0.67
C GLY A 291 1.96 0.40 2.01
N ASN A 292 2.00 -0.76 2.67
CA ASN A 292 2.59 -0.90 3.99
C ASN A 292 4.11 -0.79 3.97
N VAL A 293 4.67 -0.18 5.02
CA VAL A 293 6.12 -0.05 5.17
C VAL A 293 6.83 -1.41 5.31
N ASP A 294 6.18 -2.39 5.94
CA ASP A 294 6.77 -3.70 6.23
C ASP A 294 6.73 -4.68 5.05
N ASN A 295 6.04 -4.34 3.96
CA ASN A 295 6.09 -5.10 2.72
C ASN A 295 7.35 -4.69 1.92
N ILE A 296 8.44 -5.45 2.03
CA ILE A 296 9.68 -5.21 1.26
C ILE A 296 9.47 -5.40 -0.25
N GLY A 297 8.53 -6.29 -0.62
CA GLY A 297 8.17 -6.54 -2.02
C GLY A 297 7.39 -5.40 -2.65
N PHE A 298 6.76 -4.53 -1.85
CA PHE A 298 6.10 -3.33 -2.34
C PHE A 298 7.13 -2.33 -2.85
N THR A 299 7.36 -2.36 -4.15
CA THR A 299 8.23 -1.47 -4.91
C THR A 299 7.47 -0.92 -6.12
N ILE A 300 7.99 0.12 -6.78
CA ILE A 300 7.35 0.65 -7.97
C ILE A 300 7.41 -0.41 -9.08
N THR A 301 6.27 -0.73 -9.69
CA THR A 301 6.20 -1.55 -10.90
C THR A 301 5.86 -0.65 -12.09
N PRO A 302 6.81 -0.35 -13.00
CA PRO A 302 6.52 0.45 -14.19
C PRO A 302 5.39 -0.11 -15.06
N VAL A 303 5.26 -1.45 -15.13
CA VAL A 303 4.19 -2.11 -15.89
C VAL A 303 2.81 -1.79 -15.32
N GLU A 304 2.61 -1.85 -14.00
CA GLU A 304 1.34 -1.50 -13.35
C GLU A 304 0.98 -0.03 -13.61
N LEU A 305 1.98 0.86 -13.52
CA LEU A 305 1.81 2.28 -13.80
C LEU A 305 1.35 2.53 -15.24
N ALA A 306 1.97 1.85 -16.19
CA ALA A 306 1.55 1.91 -17.60
C ALA A 306 0.14 1.35 -17.82
N VAL A 307 -0.20 0.22 -17.20
CA VAL A 307 -1.53 -0.38 -17.30
C VAL A 307 -2.60 0.55 -16.73
N LEU A 308 -2.40 1.14 -15.57
CA LEU A 308 -3.35 2.10 -15.00
C LEU A 308 -3.52 3.33 -15.92
N ALA A 309 -2.42 3.90 -16.40
CA ALA A 309 -2.45 5.05 -17.30
C ALA A 309 -3.20 4.74 -18.60
N LEU A 310 -2.90 3.61 -19.24
CA LEU A 310 -3.51 3.14 -20.48
C LEU A 310 -5.00 2.88 -20.30
N THR A 311 -5.40 2.15 -19.26
CA THR A 311 -6.81 1.80 -19.04
C THR A 311 -7.67 2.98 -18.63
N GLY A 312 -7.08 4.03 -18.05
CA GLY A 312 -7.81 5.17 -17.49
C GLY A 312 -8.69 4.80 -16.29
N ARG A 313 -8.44 3.64 -15.65
CA ARG A 313 -9.14 3.22 -14.44
C ARG A 313 -8.77 4.11 -13.26
N GLN A 314 -9.58 4.03 -12.21
CA GLN A 314 -9.41 4.84 -10.99
C GLN A 314 -8.28 4.31 -10.11
N ALA A 315 -8.13 2.99 -10.05
CA ALA A 315 -7.13 2.34 -9.22
C ALA A 315 -6.83 0.91 -9.71
N THR A 316 -5.67 0.39 -9.32
CA THR A 316 -5.29 -1.02 -9.38
C THR A 316 -4.80 -1.48 -8.01
N PHE A 317 -4.97 -2.76 -7.71
CA PHE A 317 -4.56 -3.38 -6.45
C PHE A 317 -3.85 -4.69 -6.75
N ASP A 318 -2.82 -5.02 -5.97
CA ASP A 318 -2.06 -6.25 -6.19
C ASP A 318 -2.60 -7.38 -5.34
N PHE A 319 -2.63 -8.56 -5.96
CA PHE A 319 -3.00 -9.80 -5.31
C PHE A 319 -1.94 -10.86 -5.59
N SER A 320 -1.64 -11.67 -4.58
CA SER A 320 -0.86 -12.89 -4.72
C SER A 320 -1.78 -14.11 -4.67
N PHE A 321 -1.29 -15.26 -5.11
CA PHE A 321 -1.97 -16.51 -4.80
C PHE A 321 -1.79 -16.83 -3.32
N LYS A 322 -2.89 -17.07 -2.63
CA LYS A 322 -2.90 -17.44 -1.21
C LYS A 322 -2.08 -18.70 -0.98
N THR A 323 -1.29 -18.69 0.09
CA THR A 323 -0.53 -19.84 0.59
C THR A 323 -1.06 -20.30 1.96
N PRO A 324 -0.57 -21.44 2.50
CA PRO A 324 -0.97 -21.90 3.83
C PRO A 324 -0.60 -20.94 4.98
N VAL A 325 0.36 -20.03 4.78
CA VAL A 325 0.77 -19.06 5.82
C VAL A 325 -0.06 -17.77 5.78
N ASP A 326 -0.84 -17.55 4.71
CA ASP A 326 -1.75 -16.41 4.56
C ASP A 326 -3.08 -16.68 5.29
N VAL A 327 -3.01 -16.76 6.61
CA VAL A 327 -4.15 -17.17 7.46
C VAL A 327 -5.09 -16.02 7.82
N LYS A 328 -4.65 -14.77 7.66
CA LYS A 328 -5.43 -13.56 8.01
C LYS A 328 -5.16 -12.45 7.02
N GLY A 329 -6.22 -11.92 6.43
CA GLY A 329 -6.18 -10.78 5.50
C GLY A 329 -7.36 -10.81 4.56
N GLY A 330 -7.34 -9.91 3.59
CA GLY A 330 -8.39 -9.77 2.59
C GLY A 330 -8.18 -10.69 1.39
N ILE A 331 -9.26 -11.27 0.88
CA ILE A 331 -9.26 -11.98 -0.41
C ILE A 331 -10.13 -11.22 -1.41
N LEU A 332 -9.79 -11.32 -2.70
CA LEU A 332 -10.63 -10.80 -3.77
C LEU A 332 -11.87 -11.68 -3.92
N ILE A 333 -13.03 -11.05 -3.95
CA ILE A 333 -14.30 -11.71 -4.22
C ILE A 333 -15.05 -10.98 -5.33
N ARG A 334 -15.94 -11.71 -6.00
CA ARG A 334 -16.99 -11.12 -6.83
C ARG A 334 -18.32 -11.27 -6.10
N GLU A 335 -18.99 -10.14 -5.86
CA GLU A 335 -20.35 -10.12 -5.31
C GLU A 335 -21.36 -10.52 -6.38
N ARG A 336 -22.57 -10.94 -5.97
CA ARG A 336 -23.66 -11.32 -6.90
C ARG A 336 -24.10 -10.22 -7.86
N ASN A 337 -23.85 -8.95 -7.52
CA ASN A 337 -24.09 -7.81 -8.40
C ASN A 337 -23.00 -7.65 -9.48
N GLY A 338 -21.98 -8.52 -9.50
CA GLY A 338 -20.86 -8.52 -10.43
C GLY A 338 -19.65 -7.68 -10.01
N HIS A 339 -19.74 -6.89 -8.93
CA HIS A 339 -18.65 -6.05 -8.46
C HIS A 339 -17.53 -6.84 -7.79
N LEU A 340 -16.30 -6.39 -8.02
CA LEU A 340 -15.12 -6.89 -7.32
C LEU A 340 -14.95 -6.12 -6.02
N THR A 341 -14.71 -6.85 -4.93
CA THR A 341 -14.41 -6.27 -3.63
C THR A 341 -13.43 -7.14 -2.85
N CYS A 342 -12.88 -6.62 -1.76
CA CYS A 342 -11.97 -7.34 -0.89
C CYS A 342 -12.67 -7.66 0.43
N GLY A 343 -12.69 -8.92 0.82
CA GLY A 343 -13.30 -9.38 2.06
C GLY A 343 -12.26 -10.00 3.00
N ASP A 344 -12.17 -9.49 4.23
CA ASP A 344 -11.32 -10.06 5.28
C ASP A 344 -11.81 -11.45 5.72
N ILE A 345 -10.90 -12.43 5.71
CA ILE A 345 -11.12 -13.78 6.24
C ILE A 345 -11.47 -13.69 7.74
N GLY A 346 -12.52 -14.39 8.15
CA GLY A 346 -13.05 -14.43 9.51
C GLY A 346 -13.90 -13.21 9.91
N ARG A 347 -14.02 -12.19 9.04
CA ARG A 347 -14.90 -11.02 9.27
C ARG A 347 -15.96 -10.87 8.20
N ALA A 348 -15.55 -10.73 6.95
CA ALA A 348 -16.43 -10.52 5.81
C ALA A 348 -16.66 -11.81 5.01
N VAL A 349 -15.69 -12.73 5.05
CA VAL A 349 -15.74 -14.07 4.44
C VAL A 349 -15.45 -15.11 5.51
N SER A 350 -16.22 -16.20 5.57
CA SER A 350 -16.03 -17.24 6.61
C SER A 350 -14.85 -18.15 6.33
N ASP A 351 -14.24 -18.70 7.39
CA ASP A 351 -13.13 -19.65 7.29
C ASP A 351 -13.55 -20.94 6.57
N GLU A 352 -14.81 -21.39 6.76
CA GLU A 352 -15.35 -22.57 6.09
C GLU A 352 -15.46 -22.36 4.57
N PHE A 353 -15.85 -21.16 4.14
CA PHE A 353 -15.92 -20.83 2.71
C PHE A 353 -14.52 -20.88 2.09
N VAL A 354 -13.53 -20.27 2.74
CA VAL A 354 -12.14 -20.29 2.26
C VAL A 354 -11.64 -21.73 2.17
N LYS A 355 -11.76 -22.49 3.26
CA LYS A 355 -11.30 -23.88 3.32
C LYS A 355 -11.96 -24.76 2.26
N LYS A 356 -13.28 -24.65 2.08
CA LYS A 356 -14.00 -25.41 1.04
C LYS A 356 -13.44 -25.16 -0.36
N ASN A 357 -13.10 -23.91 -0.68
CA ASN A 357 -12.54 -23.57 -1.99
C ASN A 357 -11.07 -24.02 -2.13
N GLU A 358 -10.27 -23.91 -1.06
CA GLU A 358 -8.91 -24.45 -1.04
C GLU A 358 -8.91 -25.97 -1.24
N ASP A 359 -9.78 -26.71 -0.54
CA ASP A 359 -9.93 -28.16 -0.66
C ASP A 359 -10.41 -28.58 -2.07
N ALA A 360 -11.14 -27.70 -2.77
CA ALA A 360 -11.55 -27.88 -4.16
C ALA A 360 -10.45 -27.50 -5.18
N GLY A 361 -9.28 -27.06 -4.72
CA GLY A 361 -8.16 -26.65 -5.57
C GLY A 361 -8.37 -25.32 -6.29
N ILE A 362 -9.31 -24.49 -5.83
CA ILE A 362 -9.62 -23.19 -6.44
C ILE A 362 -8.59 -22.16 -5.96
N PRO A 363 -7.80 -21.55 -6.87
CA PRO A 363 -6.83 -20.52 -6.48
C PRO A 363 -7.50 -19.29 -5.87
N ILE A 364 -7.03 -18.86 -4.70
CA ILE A 364 -7.54 -17.68 -4.01
C ILE A 364 -6.57 -16.51 -4.21
N LEU A 365 -7.10 -15.36 -4.61
CA LEU A 365 -6.35 -14.12 -4.76
C LEU A 365 -6.35 -13.36 -3.43
N PHE A 366 -5.19 -13.26 -2.80
CA PHE A 366 -4.97 -12.66 -1.49
C PHE A 366 -4.39 -11.25 -1.63
N ASN A 367 -4.97 -10.28 -0.93
CA ASN A 367 -4.63 -8.87 -1.06
C ASN A 367 -3.23 -8.56 -0.50
N CYS A 368 -2.37 -7.95 -1.32
CA CYS A 368 -1.02 -7.54 -0.92
C CYS A 368 -1.00 -6.23 -0.11
N ALA A 369 -2.16 -5.60 0.11
CA ALA A 369 -2.32 -4.31 0.77
C ALA A 369 -1.53 -3.18 0.08
N THR A 370 -1.49 -3.23 -1.24
CA THR A 370 -0.88 -2.23 -2.12
C THR A 370 -1.93 -1.75 -3.12
N GLY A 371 -1.93 -0.44 -3.40
CA GLY A 371 -2.87 0.16 -4.33
C GLY A 371 -2.24 1.32 -5.08
N LEU A 372 -2.35 1.30 -6.40
CA LEU A 372 -1.95 2.39 -7.28
C LEU A 372 -3.21 3.12 -7.73
N PHE A 373 -3.23 4.44 -7.53
CA PHE A 373 -4.41 5.27 -7.73
C PHE A 373 -4.14 6.36 -8.76
N ASN A 374 -5.16 6.66 -9.56
CA ASN A 374 -5.25 7.89 -10.32
C ASN A 374 -5.51 9.05 -9.33
N LEU A 375 -4.54 9.94 -9.20
CA LEU A 375 -4.58 11.01 -8.21
C LEU A 375 -5.64 12.07 -8.53
N GLU A 376 -5.92 12.32 -9.82
CA GLU A 376 -6.97 13.26 -10.24
C GLU A 376 -8.33 12.77 -9.77
N TYR A 377 -8.65 11.50 -10.07
CA TYR A 377 -9.88 10.88 -9.59
C TYR A 377 -9.96 10.87 -8.05
N LEU A 378 -8.86 10.52 -7.39
CA LEU A 378 -8.82 10.45 -5.94
C LEU A 378 -9.16 11.82 -5.33
N VAL A 379 -8.47 12.90 -5.73
CA VAL A 379 -8.70 14.24 -5.17
C VAL A 379 -10.13 14.74 -5.43
N GLU A 380 -10.73 14.43 -6.57
CA GLU A 380 -12.11 14.81 -6.91
C GLU A 380 -13.18 14.09 -6.06
N ASN A 381 -12.84 12.96 -5.45
CA ASN A 381 -13.81 12.08 -4.76
C ASN A 381 -13.52 11.89 -3.26
N LEU A 382 -12.69 12.76 -2.65
CA LEU A 382 -12.30 12.72 -1.22
C LEU A 382 -12.96 13.76 -0.31
#